data_AF-A0A347VRB0-F1
#
_entry.id   AF-A0A347VRB0-F1
#
_cell.length_a   1.000
_cell.length_b   1.000
_cell.length_c   1.000
_cell.angle_alpha   90.00
_cell.angle_beta   90.00
_cell.angle_gamma   90.00
#
_symmetry.space_group_name_H-M   'P 1'
#
loop_
_entity.id
_entity.type
_entity.pdbx_description
1 polymer ?
#
loop_
_entity_poly.entity_id
_entity_poly.type
_entity_poly.pdbx_seq_one_letter_code
_entity_poly.pdbx_strand_id
1 'polypeptide(L)'
;MRKIIFFCVFSVIVFADSVDNMMVQDLKDSKSMESTSQTTQDSKANDIDSNVETLESDVTNLENKIQNLRTNKNNSLKWFIGGYIGTYYNARYNNAQAQILNLSFVGGIFYNVRINHGLRGYAFASYNTIIKTQIFSAGVGADYFYDFKSGFKVFGGAYADFPFSTISTSLAIYGGVGGFLANNHHIELRIGYPLMQDSNLSKSVIIGVMYQYLFGK
;
A
#
# COMPACT_ATOMS: atom_id res chain seq x y z
N MET A 1 21.84 -25.33 100.74
CA MET A 1 21.34 -25.72 99.40
C MET A 1 20.10 -24.97 98.90
N ARG A 2 19.32 -24.26 99.74
CA ARG A 2 18.16 -23.46 99.28
C ARG A 2 18.47 -22.18 98.48
N LYS A 3 19.69 -21.63 98.55
CA LYS A 3 20.06 -20.38 97.84
C LYS A 3 20.46 -20.56 96.36
N ILE A 4 20.78 -21.78 95.93
CA ILE A 4 21.22 -22.06 94.54
C ILE A 4 20.01 -22.26 93.61
N ILE A 5 18.93 -22.87 94.12
CA ILE A 5 17.71 -23.11 93.33
C ILE A 5 17.01 -21.79 92.95
N PHE A 6 16.99 -20.80 93.85
CA PHE A 6 16.44 -19.47 93.53
C PHE A 6 17.24 -18.74 92.45
N PHE A 7 18.57 -18.92 92.39
CA PHE A 7 19.41 -18.29 91.37
C PHE A 7 19.20 -18.92 89.98
N CYS A 8 19.02 -20.25 89.92
CA CYS A 8 18.71 -20.94 88.67
C CYS A 8 17.32 -20.57 88.12
N VAL A 9 16.28 -20.51 88.98
CA VAL A 9 14.92 -20.16 88.53
C VAL A 9 14.84 -18.68 88.09
N PHE A 10 15.53 -17.76 88.78
CA PHE A 10 15.57 -16.36 88.39
C PHE A 10 16.35 -16.14 87.07
N SER A 11 17.42 -16.91 86.83
CA SER A 11 18.18 -16.83 85.57
C SER A 11 17.37 -17.31 84.36
N VAL A 12 16.51 -18.33 84.50
CA VAL A 12 15.70 -18.84 83.39
C VAL A 12 14.56 -17.87 83.03
N ILE A 13 13.97 -17.19 84.02
CA ILE A 13 12.89 -16.20 83.78
C ILE A 13 13.43 -14.95 83.07
N VAL A 14 14.61 -14.45 83.48
CA VAL A 14 15.22 -13.28 82.83
C VAL A 14 15.69 -13.59 81.40
N PHE A 15 16.15 -14.82 81.13
CA PHE A 15 16.48 -15.25 79.77
C PHE A 15 15.23 -15.39 78.89
N ALA A 16 14.11 -15.90 79.42
CA ALA A 16 12.85 -16.01 78.68
C ALA A 16 12.29 -14.64 78.26
N ASP A 17 12.27 -13.66 79.18
CA ASP A 17 11.85 -12.29 78.87
C ASP A 17 12.77 -11.61 77.84
N SER A 18 14.09 -11.87 77.88
CA SER A 18 15.02 -11.30 76.89
C SER A 18 14.87 -11.89 75.49
N VAL A 19 14.54 -13.18 75.38
CA VAL A 19 14.35 -13.87 74.10
C VAL A 19 13.02 -13.47 73.48
N ASP A 20 11.95 -13.35 74.28
CA ASP A 20 10.65 -12.86 73.80
C ASP A 20 10.74 -11.40 73.33
N ASN A 21 11.49 -10.53 74.03
CA ASN A 21 11.69 -9.15 73.58
C ASN A 21 12.52 -9.07 72.29
N MET A 22 13.55 -9.92 72.14
CA MET A 22 14.37 -9.97 70.92
C MET A 22 13.56 -10.51 69.72
N MET A 23 12.72 -11.54 69.92
CA MET A 23 11.84 -12.07 68.87
C MET A 23 10.75 -11.07 68.47
N VAL A 24 10.19 -10.32 69.43
CA VAL A 24 9.20 -9.26 69.16
C VAL A 24 9.84 -8.07 68.43
N GLN A 25 11.12 -7.80 68.66
CA GLN A 25 11.87 -6.75 67.97
C GLN A 25 12.26 -7.16 66.55
N ASP A 26 12.73 -8.40 66.32
CA ASP A 26 12.94 -8.96 64.98
C ASP A 26 11.65 -9.07 64.15
N LEU A 27 10.51 -9.35 64.80
CA LEU A 27 9.18 -9.33 64.16
C LEU A 27 8.67 -7.92 63.85
N LYS A 28 9.10 -6.89 64.57
CA LYS A 28 8.78 -5.48 64.26
C LYS A 28 9.70 -4.90 63.19
N ASP A 29 10.96 -5.32 63.18
CA ASP A 29 11.95 -4.88 62.19
C ASP A 29 11.74 -5.55 60.83
N SER A 30 11.27 -6.81 60.80
CA SER A 30 10.81 -7.46 59.54
C SER A 30 9.53 -6.85 58.97
N LYS A 31 8.58 -6.44 59.82
CA LYS A 31 7.31 -5.81 59.38
C LYS A 31 7.47 -4.35 58.93
N SER A 32 8.50 -3.65 59.40
CA SER A 32 8.83 -2.28 58.95
C SER A 32 9.63 -2.25 57.64
N MET A 33 10.34 -3.34 57.28
CA MET A 33 10.91 -3.53 55.94
C MET A 33 9.88 -3.98 54.89
N GLU A 34 8.81 -4.67 55.27
CA GLU A 34 7.76 -5.12 54.33
C GLU A 34 6.77 -3.98 53.96
N SER A 35 6.47 -3.07 54.89
CA SER A 35 5.54 -1.95 54.67
C SER A 35 6.14 -0.76 53.89
N THR A 36 7.46 -0.61 53.89
CA THR A 36 8.16 0.37 53.02
C THR A 36 8.37 -0.20 51.60
N SER A 37 8.41 -1.52 51.45
CA SER A 37 8.56 -2.19 50.16
C SER A 37 7.25 -2.24 49.37
N GLN A 38 6.10 -2.40 50.03
CA GLN A 38 4.78 -2.39 49.36
C GLN A 38 4.37 -1.00 48.85
N THR A 39 4.62 0.08 49.59
CA THR A 39 4.27 1.44 49.12
C THR A 39 5.17 1.89 47.96
N THR A 40 6.44 1.43 47.92
CA THR A 40 7.38 1.71 46.83
C THR A 40 7.20 0.79 45.62
N GLN A 41 6.70 -0.44 45.82
CA GLN A 41 6.29 -1.33 44.72
C GLN A 41 4.96 -0.93 44.10
N ASP A 42 3.96 -0.48 44.88
CA ASP A 42 2.68 0.00 44.32
C ASP A 42 2.82 1.35 43.62
N SER A 43 3.70 2.24 44.10
CA SER A 43 4.02 3.50 43.38
C SER A 43 4.90 3.26 42.15
N LYS A 44 5.89 2.34 42.21
CA LYS A 44 6.60 1.91 40.99
C LYS A 44 5.71 1.14 40.03
N ALA A 45 4.76 0.34 40.49
CA ALA A 45 3.82 -0.38 39.65
C ALA A 45 2.84 0.59 38.99
N ASN A 46 2.33 1.59 39.73
CA ASN A 46 1.51 2.66 39.14
C ASN A 46 2.31 3.57 38.19
N ASP A 47 3.59 3.85 38.47
CA ASP A 47 4.48 4.55 37.52
C ASP A 47 4.80 3.68 36.29
N ILE A 48 4.90 2.36 36.44
CA ILE A 48 5.12 1.44 35.33
C ILE A 48 3.84 1.29 34.50
N ASP A 49 2.68 1.11 35.11
CA ASP A 49 1.39 1.00 34.43
C ASP A 49 1.04 2.30 33.71
N SER A 50 1.25 3.46 34.34
CA SER A 50 1.06 4.75 33.66
C SER A 50 2.08 4.98 32.53
N ASN A 51 3.33 4.55 32.68
CA ASN A 51 4.31 4.60 31.59
C ASN A 51 4.01 3.59 30.47
N VAL A 52 3.43 2.42 30.78
CA VAL A 52 3.00 1.41 29.82
C VAL A 52 1.76 1.90 29.07
N GLU A 53 0.76 2.47 29.74
CA GLU A 53 -0.38 3.13 29.10
C GLU A 53 0.08 4.29 28.22
N THR A 54 1.07 5.07 28.66
CA THR A 54 1.66 6.15 27.85
C THR A 54 2.38 5.58 26.63
N LEU A 55 3.17 4.50 26.78
CA LEU A 55 3.83 3.81 25.68
C LEU A 55 2.83 3.18 24.70
N GLU A 56 1.77 2.55 25.18
CA GLU A 56 0.71 1.99 24.35
C GLU A 56 -0.03 3.09 23.59
N SER A 57 -0.28 4.23 24.24
CA SER A 57 -0.86 5.40 23.58
C SER A 57 0.08 5.99 22.52
N ASP A 58 1.39 6.01 22.79
CA ASP A 58 2.42 6.49 21.85
C ASP A 58 2.61 5.53 20.69
N VAL A 59 2.61 4.22 20.93
CA VAL A 59 2.66 3.17 19.90
C VAL A 59 1.41 3.24 19.03
N THR A 60 0.22 3.36 19.63
CA THR A 60 -1.04 3.51 18.90
C THR A 60 -1.05 4.80 18.08
N ASN A 61 -0.52 5.90 18.62
CA ASN A 61 -0.35 7.16 17.88
C ASN A 61 0.67 7.05 16.75
N LEU A 62 1.76 6.29 16.95
CA LEU A 62 2.75 6.02 15.92
C LEU A 62 2.16 5.15 14.81
N GLU A 63 1.41 4.10 15.16
CA GLU A 63 0.70 3.23 14.24
C GLU A 63 -0.32 4.01 13.43
N ASN A 64 -1.11 4.86 14.08
CA ASN A 64 -2.05 5.76 13.42
C ASN A 64 -1.32 6.77 12.51
N LYS A 65 -0.18 7.33 12.94
CA LYS A 65 0.65 8.18 12.09
C LYS A 65 1.23 7.41 10.90
N ILE A 66 1.72 6.19 11.09
CA ILE A 66 2.26 5.34 10.02
C ILE A 66 1.14 4.96 9.05
N GLN A 67 -0.04 4.63 9.55
CA GLN A 67 -1.21 4.32 8.74
C GLN A 67 -1.63 5.56 7.95
N ASN A 68 -1.75 6.73 8.59
CA ASN A 68 -2.06 8.00 7.93
C ASN A 68 -0.99 8.41 6.91
N LEU A 69 0.30 8.20 7.19
CA LEU A 69 1.40 8.44 6.25
C LEU A 69 1.34 7.46 5.06
N ARG A 70 0.97 6.20 5.29
CA ARG A 70 0.74 5.21 4.23
C ARG A 70 -0.47 5.55 3.37
N THR A 71 -1.52 6.12 3.95
CA THR A 71 -2.73 6.53 3.22
C THR A 71 -2.47 7.82 2.42
N ASN A 72 -1.82 8.83 3.03
CA ASN A 72 -1.53 10.10 2.37
C ASN A 72 -0.43 10.01 1.30
N LYS A 73 0.58 9.15 1.48
CA LYS A 73 1.61 8.95 0.44
C LYS A 73 1.07 8.20 -0.78
N ASN A 74 -0.01 7.44 -0.62
CA ASN A 74 -0.57 6.65 -1.72
C ASN A 74 -1.55 7.41 -2.60
N ASN A 75 -2.27 8.41 -2.11
CA ASN A 75 -3.23 9.16 -2.94
C ASN A 75 -2.53 10.25 -3.79
N SER A 76 -1.47 9.89 -4.51
CA SER A 76 -0.76 10.79 -5.41
C SER A 76 -1.37 10.73 -6.81
N LEU A 77 -1.96 11.84 -7.24
CA LEU A 77 -2.30 12.08 -8.64
C LEU A 77 -0.98 12.32 -9.40
N LYS A 78 -0.71 11.52 -10.43
CA LYS A 78 0.45 11.69 -11.32
C LYS A 78 -0.02 11.97 -12.73
N TRP A 79 0.73 12.78 -13.46
CA TRP A 79 0.46 13.05 -14.88
C TRP A 79 1.38 12.20 -15.73
N PHE A 80 1.01 11.94 -16.97
CA PHE A 80 1.91 11.29 -17.92
C PHE A 80 1.71 11.77 -19.34
N ILE A 81 2.76 11.65 -20.14
CA ILE A 81 2.71 11.72 -21.60
C ILE A 81 3.43 10.52 -22.18
N GLY A 82 3.08 10.11 -23.38
CA GLY A 82 3.64 8.91 -23.99
C GLY A 82 3.32 8.76 -25.46
N GLY A 83 3.89 7.70 -26.03
CA GLY A 83 3.64 7.25 -27.37
C GLY A 83 3.18 5.80 -27.37
N TYR A 84 2.23 5.48 -28.24
CA TYR A 84 1.79 4.11 -28.49
C TYR A 84 2.05 3.77 -29.95
N ILE A 85 2.56 2.57 -30.19
CA ILE A 85 2.66 1.97 -31.51
C ILE A 85 1.99 0.60 -31.47
N GLY A 86 1.10 0.35 -32.41
CA GLY A 86 0.34 -0.89 -32.46
C GLY A 86 -0.08 -1.29 -33.85
N THR A 87 -0.49 -2.54 -33.95
CA THR A 87 -1.04 -3.12 -35.17
C THR A 87 -2.24 -4.00 -34.83
N TYR A 88 -2.93 -4.42 -35.87
CA TYR A 88 -4.09 -5.27 -35.77
C TYR A 88 -3.80 -6.61 -36.45
N TYR A 89 -3.89 -7.69 -35.68
CA TYR A 89 -3.80 -9.03 -36.23
C TYR A 89 -5.11 -9.37 -36.96
N ASN A 90 -4.97 -9.95 -38.16
CA ASN A 90 -6.06 -10.39 -39.02
C ASN A 90 -7.11 -9.29 -39.33
N ALA A 91 -6.66 -8.05 -39.55
CA ALA A 91 -7.55 -6.98 -39.95
C ALA A 91 -8.02 -7.10 -41.41
N ARG A 92 -9.27 -6.71 -41.66
CA ARG A 92 -9.88 -6.65 -42.98
C ARG A 92 -10.56 -5.31 -43.22
N TYR A 93 -10.39 -4.77 -44.41
CA TYR A 93 -11.10 -3.59 -44.89
C TYR A 93 -11.84 -3.94 -46.19
N ASN A 94 -13.15 -3.73 -46.25
CA ASN A 94 -14.00 -4.13 -47.37
C ASN A 94 -13.76 -5.59 -47.82
N ASN A 95 -13.70 -6.52 -46.86
CA ASN A 95 -13.39 -7.95 -47.06
C ASN A 95 -12.00 -8.30 -47.61
N ALA A 96 -11.14 -7.31 -47.87
CA ALA A 96 -9.73 -7.53 -48.23
C ALA A 96 -8.84 -7.50 -46.98
N GLN A 97 -7.77 -8.29 -46.98
CA GLN A 97 -6.78 -8.24 -45.90
C GLN A 97 -6.16 -6.84 -45.82
N ALA A 98 -6.21 -6.23 -44.64
CA ALA A 98 -5.69 -4.90 -44.40
C ALA A 98 -4.55 -4.96 -43.39
N GLN A 99 -3.46 -4.27 -43.70
CA GLN A 99 -2.44 -3.95 -42.71
C GLN A 99 -2.80 -2.63 -42.08
N ILE A 100 -2.90 -2.62 -40.76
CA ILE A 100 -3.21 -1.41 -39.98
C ILE A 100 -2.05 -1.14 -39.03
N LEU A 101 -1.45 0.04 -39.18
CA LEU A 101 -0.50 0.59 -38.23
C LEU A 101 -1.19 1.74 -37.48
N ASN A 102 -1.06 1.74 -36.16
CA ASN A 102 -1.54 2.82 -35.30
C ASN A 102 -0.34 3.41 -34.56
N LEU A 103 -0.19 4.73 -34.69
CA LEU A 103 0.79 5.52 -33.95
C LEU A 103 0.02 6.60 -33.19
N SER A 104 0.15 6.64 -31.87
CA SER A 104 -0.59 7.59 -31.04
C SER A 104 0.32 8.38 -30.12
N PHE A 105 -0.03 9.64 -29.92
CA PHE A 105 0.42 10.43 -28.80
C PHE A 105 -0.63 10.36 -27.69
N VAL A 106 -0.21 10.05 -26.47
CA VAL A 106 -1.09 9.77 -25.34
C VAL A 106 -0.73 10.69 -24.17
N GLY A 107 -1.73 11.24 -23.49
CA GLY A 107 -1.54 12.01 -22.27
C GLY A 107 -2.67 11.77 -21.28
N GLY A 108 -2.36 11.82 -19.99
CA GLY A 108 -3.38 11.56 -18.97
C GLY A 108 -2.89 11.62 -17.55
N ILE A 109 -3.67 10.98 -16.67
CA ILE A 109 -3.46 10.95 -15.23
C ILE A 109 -3.50 9.52 -14.69
N PHE A 110 -2.69 9.28 -13.67
CA PHE A 110 -2.75 8.13 -12.79
C PHE A 110 -3.27 8.58 -11.43
N TYR A 111 -4.23 7.83 -10.90
CA TYR A 111 -4.76 8.01 -9.56
C TYR A 111 -4.62 6.70 -8.80
N ASN A 112 -3.75 6.68 -7.81
CA ASN A 112 -3.58 5.53 -6.92
C ASN A 112 -4.73 5.51 -5.91
N VAL A 113 -5.52 4.43 -5.92
CA VAL A 113 -6.66 4.22 -5.02
C VAL A 113 -6.20 3.52 -3.73
N ARG A 114 -5.22 2.61 -3.83
CA ARG A 114 -4.60 1.88 -2.72
C ARG A 114 -3.13 1.58 -3.05
N ILE A 115 -2.39 1.02 -2.08
CA ILE A 115 -0.93 0.72 -2.16
C ILE A 115 -0.52 0.09 -3.50
N ASN A 116 -1.33 -0.81 -4.05
CA ASN A 116 -1.04 -1.51 -5.30
C ASN A 116 -2.12 -1.32 -6.37
N HIS A 117 -3.13 -0.48 -6.14
CA HIS A 117 -4.27 -0.37 -7.04
C HIS A 117 -4.44 1.07 -7.49
N GLY A 118 -4.71 1.27 -8.77
CA GLY A 118 -5.03 2.59 -9.27
C GLY A 118 -5.85 2.59 -10.53
N LEU A 119 -6.26 3.80 -10.88
CA LEU A 119 -7.03 4.13 -12.06
C LEU A 119 -6.18 5.03 -12.96
N ARG A 120 -6.29 4.84 -14.26
CA ARG A 120 -5.71 5.72 -15.27
C ARG A 120 -6.81 6.28 -16.13
N GLY A 121 -6.84 7.59 -16.31
CA GLY A 121 -7.68 8.26 -17.30
C GLY A 121 -6.79 8.96 -18.32
N TYR A 122 -7.10 8.85 -19.60
CA TYR A 122 -6.24 9.39 -20.65
C TYR A 122 -7.00 9.79 -21.91
N ALA A 123 -6.37 10.69 -22.66
CA ALA A 123 -6.76 11.06 -24.01
C ALA A 123 -5.60 10.79 -24.96
N PHE A 124 -5.92 10.62 -26.23
CA PHE A 124 -4.92 10.37 -27.26
C PHE A 124 -5.32 10.96 -28.60
N ALA A 125 -4.31 11.22 -29.42
CA ALA A 125 -4.45 11.51 -30.83
C ALA A 125 -3.66 10.45 -31.60
N SER A 126 -4.27 9.87 -32.62
CA SER A 126 -3.70 8.77 -33.38
C SER A 126 -3.62 9.08 -34.86
N TYR A 127 -2.56 8.58 -35.47
CA TYR A 127 -2.40 8.42 -36.89
C TYR A 127 -2.50 6.93 -37.22
N ASN A 128 -3.52 6.57 -38.00
CA ASN A 128 -3.79 5.21 -38.44
C ASN A 128 -3.50 5.12 -39.94
N THR A 129 -2.67 4.17 -40.33
CA THR A 129 -2.49 3.80 -41.75
C THR A 129 -3.25 2.51 -42.01
N ILE A 130 -4.27 2.57 -42.86
CA ILE A 130 -5.03 1.40 -43.32
C ILE A 130 -4.71 1.20 -44.80
N ILE A 131 -3.91 0.20 -45.14
CA ILE A 131 -3.44 -0.05 -46.51
C ILE A 131 -2.68 1.19 -47.07
N LYS A 132 -3.36 2.09 -47.78
CA LYS A 132 -2.85 3.35 -48.37
C LYS A 132 -3.59 4.59 -47.88
N THR A 133 -4.63 4.41 -47.06
CA THR A 133 -5.43 5.52 -46.54
C THR A 133 -4.88 5.92 -45.17
N GLN A 134 -4.74 7.23 -44.98
CA GLN A 134 -4.28 7.83 -43.75
C GLN A 134 -5.49 8.37 -42.98
N ILE A 135 -5.64 7.99 -41.73
CA ILE A 135 -6.78 8.35 -40.90
C ILE A 135 -6.29 8.90 -39.59
N PHE A 136 -6.61 10.15 -39.34
CA PHE A 136 -6.41 10.77 -38.04
C PHE A 136 -7.62 10.49 -37.16
N SER A 137 -7.35 10.20 -35.89
CA SER A 137 -8.39 10.01 -34.89
C SER A 137 -7.96 10.58 -33.55
N ALA A 138 -8.93 10.82 -32.68
CA ALA A 138 -8.68 11.16 -31.28
C ALA A 138 -9.60 10.34 -30.40
N GLY A 139 -9.22 10.13 -29.15
CA GLY A 139 -9.98 9.28 -28.27
C GLY A 139 -9.67 9.49 -26.80
N VAL A 140 -10.44 8.76 -26.00
CA VAL A 140 -10.31 8.74 -24.55
C VAL A 140 -10.40 7.32 -24.05
N GLY A 141 -9.75 7.04 -22.93
CA GLY A 141 -9.80 5.75 -22.29
C GLY A 141 -9.63 5.82 -20.79
N ALA A 142 -10.00 4.72 -20.15
CA ALA A 142 -9.88 4.55 -18.73
C ALA A 142 -9.48 3.11 -18.40
N ASP A 143 -8.54 2.97 -17.48
CA ASP A 143 -7.99 1.69 -17.08
C ASP A 143 -7.93 1.56 -15.58
N TYR A 144 -7.98 0.31 -15.15
CA TYR A 144 -7.59 -0.12 -13.84
C TYR A 144 -6.24 -0.84 -13.92
N PHE A 145 -5.36 -0.59 -12.95
CA PHE A 145 -4.08 -1.27 -12.86
C PHE A 145 -3.79 -1.78 -11.45
N TYR A 146 -3.01 -2.85 -11.43
CA TYR A 146 -2.40 -3.42 -10.23
C TYR A 146 -0.87 -3.37 -10.35
N ASP A 147 -0.22 -2.71 -9.38
CA ASP A 147 1.23 -2.58 -9.28
C ASP A 147 1.77 -3.62 -8.30
N PHE A 148 2.58 -4.55 -8.82
CA PHE A 148 3.29 -5.50 -7.98
C PHE A 148 4.50 -4.80 -7.36
N LYS A 149 4.83 -5.16 -6.11
CA LYS A 149 5.98 -4.57 -5.39
C LYS A 149 7.33 -4.70 -6.12
N SER A 150 7.42 -5.56 -7.13
CA SER A 150 8.57 -5.74 -8.01
C SER A 150 8.74 -4.63 -9.07
N GLY A 151 7.79 -3.70 -9.20
CA GLY A 151 7.76 -2.69 -10.27
C GLY A 151 7.15 -3.18 -11.58
N PHE A 152 6.63 -4.41 -11.59
CA PHE A 152 5.81 -4.99 -12.66
C PHE A 152 4.34 -4.62 -12.44
N LYS A 153 3.58 -4.40 -13.52
CA LYS A 153 2.17 -4.01 -13.47
C LYS A 153 1.34 -4.86 -14.42
N VAL A 154 0.10 -5.11 -14.02
CA VAL A 154 -0.96 -5.60 -14.91
C VAL A 154 -2.04 -4.53 -14.98
N PHE A 155 -2.66 -4.38 -16.14
CA PHE A 155 -3.76 -3.43 -16.31
C PHE A 155 -4.81 -3.96 -17.27
N GLY A 156 -6.02 -3.43 -17.13
CA GLY A 156 -7.16 -3.69 -17.99
C GLY A 156 -8.07 -2.48 -18.07
N GLY A 157 -8.62 -2.21 -19.25
CA GLY A 157 -9.41 -1.02 -19.48
C GLY A 157 -10.13 -1.02 -20.81
N ALA A 158 -10.68 0.14 -21.13
CA ALA A 158 -11.42 0.37 -22.36
C ALA A 158 -11.12 1.76 -22.92
N TYR A 159 -11.25 1.90 -24.24
CA TYR A 159 -11.13 3.18 -24.91
C TYR A 159 -12.11 3.32 -26.06
N ALA A 160 -12.50 4.56 -26.32
CA ALA A 160 -13.25 4.98 -27.48
C ALA A 160 -12.35 5.81 -28.40
N ASP A 161 -12.38 5.49 -29.70
CA ASP A 161 -11.60 6.14 -30.75
C ASP A 161 -12.54 6.76 -31.78
N PHE A 162 -12.41 8.08 -31.96
CA PHE A 162 -13.23 8.92 -32.82
C PHE A 162 -12.41 9.34 -34.04
N PRO A 163 -12.53 8.65 -35.19
CA PRO A 163 -11.84 9.03 -36.40
C PRO A 163 -12.40 10.34 -36.99
N PHE A 164 -11.53 11.20 -37.52
CA PHE A 164 -11.90 12.43 -38.22
C PHE A 164 -12.30 12.19 -39.69
N SER A 165 -12.71 10.96 -40.01
CA SER A 165 -13.12 10.52 -41.36
C SER A 165 -14.53 9.95 -41.30
N THR A 166 -15.08 9.51 -42.44
CA THR A 166 -16.42 8.90 -42.51
C THR A 166 -16.53 7.53 -41.84
N ILE A 167 -15.43 6.99 -41.30
CA ILE A 167 -15.44 5.74 -40.54
C ILE A 167 -16.12 5.96 -39.20
N SER A 168 -16.87 4.95 -38.74
CA SER A 168 -17.58 4.99 -37.47
C SER A 168 -16.62 4.93 -36.26
N THR A 169 -17.03 5.54 -35.16
CA THR A 169 -16.37 5.42 -33.85
C THR A 169 -16.13 3.97 -33.48
N SER A 170 -14.94 3.68 -32.95
CA SER A 170 -14.59 2.34 -32.46
C SER A 170 -14.53 2.32 -30.93
N LEU A 171 -15.03 1.25 -30.32
CA LEU A 171 -14.88 0.96 -28.89
C LEU A 171 -14.08 -0.33 -28.74
N ALA A 172 -13.08 -0.33 -27.87
CA ALA A 172 -12.27 -1.52 -27.61
C ALA A 172 -12.02 -1.70 -26.12
N ILE A 173 -11.90 -2.97 -25.72
CA ILE A 173 -11.36 -3.37 -24.43
C ILE A 173 -9.95 -3.88 -24.62
N TYR A 174 -9.13 -3.73 -23.61
CA TYR A 174 -7.76 -4.21 -23.66
C TYR A 174 -7.21 -4.52 -22.28
N GLY A 175 -6.13 -5.30 -22.28
CA GLY A 175 -5.35 -5.60 -21.11
C GLY A 175 -3.88 -5.68 -21.46
N GLY A 176 -3.04 -5.77 -20.45
CA GLY A 176 -1.62 -5.80 -20.70
C GLY A 176 -0.79 -5.89 -19.44
N VAL A 177 0.50 -5.86 -19.70
CA VAL A 177 1.54 -5.91 -18.69
C VAL A 177 2.51 -4.76 -18.93
N GLY A 178 3.12 -4.25 -17.87
CA GLY A 178 4.08 -3.16 -17.99
C GLY A 178 5.03 -3.13 -16.82
N GLY A 179 5.99 -2.21 -16.90
CA GLY A 179 6.93 -1.99 -15.83
C GLY A 179 7.78 -0.76 -16.06
N PHE A 180 8.49 -0.37 -15.00
CA PHE A 180 9.44 0.73 -15.06
C PHE A 180 10.75 0.27 -15.72
N LEU A 181 11.17 1.00 -16.76
CA LEU A 181 12.51 0.88 -17.35
C LEU A 181 13.54 1.65 -16.52
N ALA A 182 13.14 2.81 -16.03
CA ALA A 182 13.92 3.71 -15.19
C ALA A 182 12.95 4.58 -14.37
N ASN A 183 13.48 5.44 -13.50
CA ASN A 183 12.67 6.39 -12.74
C ASN A 183 11.78 7.19 -13.68
N ASN A 184 10.45 7.15 -13.46
CA ASN A 184 9.43 7.82 -14.25
C ASN A 184 9.24 7.33 -15.71
N HIS A 185 10.07 6.40 -16.20
CA HIS A 185 9.95 5.82 -17.53
C HIS A 185 9.28 4.47 -17.47
N HIS A 186 8.16 4.31 -18.15
CA HIS A 186 7.37 3.08 -18.09
C HIS A 186 7.03 2.57 -19.49
N ILE A 187 7.08 1.26 -19.65
CA ILE A 187 6.74 0.56 -20.89
C ILE A 187 5.61 -0.43 -20.64
N GLU A 188 4.71 -0.55 -21.60
CA GLU A 188 3.55 -1.43 -21.54
C GLU A 188 3.41 -2.22 -22.82
N LEU A 189 3.19 -3.51 -22.69
CA LEU A 189 2.68 -4.36 -23.76
C LEU A 189 1.17 -4.46 -23.63
N ARG A 190 0.45 -4.21 -24.72
CA ARG A 190 -1.02 -4.18 -24.78
C ARG A 190 -1.54 -5.22 -25.76
N ILE A 191 -2.57 -5.93 -25.34
CA ILE A 191 -3.41 -6.76 -26.19
C ILE A 191 -4.87 -6.37 -25.99
N GLY A 192 -5.62 -6.24 -27.07
CA GLY A 192 -7.01 -5.77 -27.01
C GLY A 192 -7.92 -6.39 -28.04
N TYR A 193 -9.21 -6.18 -27.83
CA TYR A 193 -10.28 -6.66 -28.68
C TYR A 193 -11.30 -5.54 -28.93
N PRO A 194 -11.62 -5.25 -30.20
CA PRO A 194 -12.63 -4.27 -30.57
C PRO A 194 -14.04 -4.80 -30.26
N LEU A 195 -14.81 -4.05 -29.49
CA LEU A 195 -16.21 -4.37 -29.18
C LEU A 195 -17.16 -3.76 -30.21
N MET A 196 -16.86 -2.55 -30.66
CA MET A 196 -17.60 -1.84 -31.71
C MET A 196 -16.61 -1.32 -32.74
N GLN A 197 -16.92 -1.55 -34.01
CA GLN A 197 -16.09 -1.15 -35.13
C GLN A 197 -16.95 -0.89 -36.36
N ASP A 198 -16.41 -0.13 -37.30
CA ASP A 198 -17.07 0.14 -38.58
C ASP A 198 -17.35 -1.17 -39.34
N SER A 199 -18.49 -1.25 -40.02
CA SER A 199 -18.89 -2.44 -40.78
C SER A 199 -17.91 -2.78 -41.91
N ASN A 200 -17.22 -1.78 -42.45
CA ASN A 200 -16.21 -1.95 -43.48
C ASN A 200 -14.84 -2.34 -42.91
N LEU A 201 -14.64 -2.24 -41.59
CA LEU A 201 -13.37 -2.45 -40.92
C LEU A 201 -13.50 -3.52 -39.82
N SER A 202 -13.15 -4.75 -40.16
CA SER A 202 -13.09 -5.84 -39.19
C SER A 202 -11.69 -5.95 -38.62
N LYS A 203 -11.53 -5.68 -37.33
CA LYS A 203 -10.30 -5.88 -36.56
C LYS A 203 -10.50 -7.09 -35.66
N SER A 204 -9.53 -8.01 -35.58
CA SER A 204 -9.65 -9.18 -34.72
C SER A 204 -8.94 -8.99 -33.38
N VAL A 205 -7.66 -8.61 -33.39
CA VAL A 205 -6.89 -8.42 -32.15
C VAL A 205 -5.98 -7.20 -32.31
N ILE A 206 -5.94 -6.35 -31.30
CA ILE A 206 -5.00 -5.22 -31.18
C ILE A 206 -3.77 -5.70 -30.45
N ILE A 207 -2.58 -5.42 -30.97
CA ILE A 207 -1.31 -5.69 -30.28
C ILE A 207 -0.44 -4.45 -30.41
N GLY A 208 0.12 -3.98 -29.30
CA GLY A 208 1.03 -2.84 -29.37
C GLY A 208 1.84 -2.61 -28.11
N VAL A 209 2.74 -1.64 -28.22
CA VAL A 209 3.63 -1.21 -27.15
C VAL A 209 3.37 0.25 -26.87
N MET A 210 3.27 0.60 -25.59
CA MET A 210 3.21 1.98 -25.14
C MET A 210 4.44 2.31 -24.32
N TYR A 211 5.01 3.47 -24.57
CA TYR A 211 6.01 4.09 -23.71
C TYR A 211 5.42 5.36 -23.11
N GLN A 212 5.63 5.57 -21.82
CA GLN A 212 5.14 6.74 -21.09
C GLN A 212 6.18 7.28 -20.12
N TYR A 213 6.17 8.60 -19.96
CA TYR A 213 6.92 9.33 -18.96
C TYR A 213 5.96 9.93 -17.94
N LEU A 214 6.22 9.66 -16.65
CA LEU A 214 5.39 10.11 -15.54
C LEU A 214 5.94 11.39 -14.89
N PHE A 215 5.07 12.35 -14.64
CA PHE A 215 5.34 13.58 -13.91
C PHE A 215 4.58 13.59 -12.57
N GLY A 216 5.13 14.32 -11.59
CA GLY A 216 4.56 14.44 -10.25
C GLY A 216 5.28 13.55 -9.24
N LYS A 217 5.71 14.16 -8.13
CA LYS A 217 6.26 13.48 -6.96
C LYS A 217 5.16 13.19 -5.95
#